data_AF-A0A7U3V0V8-F1
#
_entry.id   AF-A0A7U3V0V8-F1
#
_cell.length_a   1.000
_cell.length_b   1.000
_cell.length_c   1.000
_cell.angle_alpha   90.00
_cell.angle_beta   90.00
_cell.angle_gamma   90.00
#
_symmetry.space_group_name_H-M   'P 1'
#
loop_
_entity.id
_entity.type
_entity.pdbx_description
1 polymer ?
#
loop_
_entity_poly.entity_id
_entity_poly.type
_entity_poly.pdbx_seq_one_letter_code
_entity_poly.pdbx_strand_id
1 'polypeptide(L)'
;MTAEQTSEVAPVSAESVEAALLGFLGERVSTDITPDQDLFGSGLVSSMFAMQLVVHLEETYDIAIIGPELKLDNFRTVQSMTALVLRLRQAAGPVSGA
;
A
#
# COMPACT_ATOMS: atom_id res chain seq x y z
N MET A 1 27.86 21.65 9.93
CA MET A 1 28.12 20.56 8.97
C MET A 1 26.78 20.10 8.46
N THR A 2 26.58 20.30 7.17
CA THR A 2 25.33 20.18 6.45
C THR A 2 25.18 18.75 5.92
N ALA A 3 24.04 18.15 6.20
CA ALA A 3 23.34 17.27 5.28
C ALA A 3 21.86 17.63 5.52
N GLU A 4 21.32 18.62 4.81
CA GLU A 4 20.50 18.35 3.63
C GLU A 4 19.62 17.12 3.89
N GLN A 5 18.55 17.33 4.67
CA GLN A 5 17.34 16.55 4.51
C GLN A 5 16.70 17.00 3.19
N THR A 6 17.35 16.61 2.09
CA THR A 6 16.69 16.52 0.81
C THR A 6 15.63 15.45 1.00
N SER A 7 14.40 15.90 1.24
CA SER A 7 13.20 15.14 0.91
C SER A 7 13.25 14.88 -0.59
N GLU A 8 14.12 13.96 -0.98
CA GLU A 8 14.14 13.34 -2.27
C GLU A 8 12.76 12.72 -2.41
N VAL A 9 12.06 13.09 -3.47
CA VAL A 9 10.80 12.45 -3.85
C VAL A 9 11.15 10.99 -4.06
N ALA A 10 11.04 10.18 -3.01
CA ALA A 10 11.52 8.83 -3.01
C ALA A 10 10.81 8.11 -4.17
N PRO A 11 11.54 7.44 -5.07
CA PRO A 11 10.88 6.58 -6.05
C PRO A 11 10.02 5.63 -5.24
N VAL A 12 8.70 5.55 -5.53
CA VAL A 12 7.81 4.60 -4.87
C VAL A 12 8.37 3.19 -5.11
N SER A 13 9.14 2.74 -4.14
CA SER A 13 9.91 1.51 -4.10
C SER A 13 9.23 0.58 -3.11
N ALA A 14 9.44 -0.73 -3.25
CA ALA A 14 8.75 -1.72 -2.41
C ALA A 14 8.90 -1.42 -0.91
N GLU A 15 10.13 -1.12 -0.50
CA GLU A 15 10.46 -0.75 0.88
C GLU A 15 9.68 0.48 1.39
N SER A 16 9.51 1.52 0.58
CA SER A 16 8.80 2.74 0.99
C SER A 16 7.29 2.51 1.10
N VAL A 17 6.71 1.76 0.14
CA VAL A 17 5.29 1.39 0.18
C VAL A 17 5.00 0.52 1.38
N GLU A 18 5.85 -0.48 1.63
CA GLU A 18 5.73 -1.38 2.76
C GLU A 18 5.84 -0.62 4.08
N ALA A 19 6.87 0.22 4.26
CA ALA A 19 7.03 1.03 5.47
C ALA A 19 5.85 1.98 5.71
N ALA A 20 5.33 2.61 4.65
CA ALA A 20 4.16 3.49 4.73
C ALA A 20 2.90 2.72 5.15
N LEU A 21 2.68 1.53 4.58
CA LEU A 21 1.56 0.67 4.93
C LEU A 21 1.67 0.13 6.36
N LEU A 22 2.86 -0.30 6.79
CA LEU A 22 3.12 -0.76 8.15
C LEU A 22 2.84 0.36 9.17
N GLY A 23 3.29 1.59 8.89
CA GLY A 23 2.99 2.75 9.73
C GLY A 23 1.48 3.03 9.79
N PHE A 24 0.83 3.15 8.62
CA PHE A 24 -0.60 3.41 8.54
C PHE A 24 -1.45 2.36 9.26
N LEU A 25 -1.17 1.08 9.02
CA LEU A 25 -1.90 -0.02 9.64
C LEU A 25 -1.57 -0.11 11.13
N GLY A 26 -0.30 0.05 11.52
CA GLY A 26 0.11 0.01 12.92
C GLY A 26 -0.54 1.11 13.76
N GLU A 27 -0.63 2.33 13.22
CA GLU A 27 -1.35 3.44 13.87
C GLU A 27 -2.85 3.15 13.99
N ARG A 28 -3.47 2.59 12.94
CA ARG A 28 -4.91 2.31 12.91
C ARG A 28 -5.33 1.18 13.83
N VAL A 29 -4.52 0.12 13.91
CA VAL A 29 -4.82 -1.05 14.73
C VAL A 29 -4.18 -0.96 16.12
N SER A 30 -3.38 0.09 16.37
CA SER A 30 -2.65 0.30 17.63
C SER A 30 -1.85 -0.95 18.05
N THR A 31 -1.25 -1.62 17.06
CA THR A 31 -0.49 -2.86 17.26
C THR A 31 0.65 -2.93 16.25
N ASP A 32 1.71 -3.64 16.61
CA ASP A 32 2.83 -3.87 15.72
C ASP A 32 2.44 -4.93 14.68
N ILE A 33 2.55 -4.57 13.40
CA ILE A 33 2.17 -5.42 12.28
C ILE A 33 3.44 -5.88 11.57
N THR A 34 3.49 -7.15 11.18
CA THR A 34 4.57 -7.67 10.35
C THR A 34 4.15 -7.74 8.86
N PRO A 35 5.09 -7.61 7.92
CA PRO A 35 4.73 -7.55 6.50
C PRO A 35 4.15 -8.85 5.95
N ASP A 36 4.49 -9.99 6.55
CA ASP A 36 3.94 -11.33 6.27
C ASP A 36 2.67 -11.67 7.07
N GLN A 37 2.20 -10.75 7.91
CA GLN A 37 1.04 -11.01 8.77
C GLN A 37 -0.25 -11.03 7.99
N ASP A 38 -1.06 -12.08 8.21
CA ASP A 38 -2.43 -12.13 7.70
C ASP A 38 -3.34 -11.20 8.51
N LEU A 39 -3.56 -10.00 8.00
CA LEU A 39 -4.32 -8.93 8.65
C LEU A 39 -5.81 -9.25 8.77
N PHE A 40 -6.34 -9.97 7.78
CA PHE A 40 -7.74 -10.38 7.74
C PHE A 40 -7.98 -11.60 8.63
N GLY A 41 -7.09 -12.60 8.53
CA GLY A 41 -7.14 -13.81 9.35
C GLY A 41 -6.92 -13.54 10.84
N SER A 42 -6.09 -12.54 11.18
CA SER A 42 -5.88 -12.11 12.56
C SER A 42 -6.99 -11.18 13.08
N GLY A 43 -7.94 -10.76 12.24
CA GLY A 43 -9.01 -9.83 12.62
C GLY A 43 -8.56 -8.39 12.87
N LEU A 44 -7.34 -8.03 12.42
CA LEU A 44 -6.81 -6.66 12.53
C LEU A 44 -7.44 -5.72 11.51
N VAL A 45 -7.83 -6.26 10.35
CA VAL A 45 -8.53 -5.56 9.27
C VAL A 45 -9.96 -6.07 9.17
N SER A 46 -10.93 -5.17 9.31
CA SER A 46 -12.34 -5.47 9.06
C SER A 46 -12.68 -5.23 7.58
N SER A 47 -13.77 -5.84 7.08
CA SER A 47 -14.24 -5.62 5.71
C SER A 47 -14.53 -4.15 5.39
N MET A 48 -14.95 -3.36 6.38
CA MET A 48 -15.20 -1.93 6.18
C MET A 48 -13.87 -1.16 6.08
N PHE A 49 -12.90 -1.51 6.93
CA PHE A 49 -11.56 -0.92 6.88
C PHE A 49 -10.81 -1.29 5.59
N ALA A 50 -11.02 -2.50 5.06
CA ALA A 50 -10.48 -2.92 3.77
C ALA A 50 -10.91 -1.99 2.63
N MET A 51 -12.18 -1.60 2.57
CA MET A 51 -12.66 -0.66 1.55
C MET A 51 -12.02 0.73 1.72
N GLN A 52 -11.84 1.20 2.96
CA GLN A 52 -11.13 2.46 3.22
C GLN A 52 -9.65 2.37 2.83
N LEU A 53 -9.02 1.23 3.06
CA LEU A 53 -7.64 0.98 2.69
C LEU A 53 -7.47 0.98 1.17
N VAL A 54 -8.41 0.37 0.44
CA VAL A 54 -8.42 0.41 -1.03
C VAL A 54 -8.47 1.85 -1.52
N VAL A 55 -9.45 2.65 -1.06
CA VAL A 55 -9.56 4.06 -1.47
C VAL A 55 -8.29 4.84 -1.10
N HIS A 56 -7.75 4.63 0.10
CA HIS A 56 -6.51 5.29 0.52
C HIS A 56 -5.32 4.94 -0.38
N LEU A 57 -5.18 3.67 -0.78
CA LEU A 57 -4.14 3.22 -1.72
C LEU A 57 -4.32 3.84 -3.10
N GLU A 58 -5.55 3.87 -3.62
CA GLU A 58 -5.88 4.49 -4.90
C GLU A 58 -5.52 5.99 -4.90
N GLU A 59 -5.92 6.73 -3.87
CA GLU A 59 -5.65 8.17 -3.75
C GLU A 59 -4.17 8.48 -3.49
N THR A 60 -3.48 7.65 -2.69
CA THR A 60 -2.07 7.90 -2.30
C THR A 60 -1.10 7.60 -3.43
N TYR A 61 -1.38 6.57 -4.23
CA TYR A 61 -0.47 6.08 -5.27
C TYR A 61 -0.96 6.37 -6.69
N ASP A 62 -2.11 7.02 -6.85
CA ASP A 62 -2.76 7.32 -8.14
C ASP A 62 -2.98 6.04 -8.98
N ILE A 63 -3.51 5.00 -8.33
CA ILE A 63 -3.76 3.69 -8.93
C ILE A 63 -5.25 3.36 -8.92
N ALA A 64 -5.68 2.44 -9.80
CA ALA A 64 -7.03 1.91 -9.81
C ALA A 64 -7.03 0.43 -9.39
N ILE A 65 -7.78 0.10 -8.34
CA ILE A 65 -7.91 -1.24 -7.78
C ILE A 65 -9.32 -1.75 -8.09
N ILE A 66 -9.47 -2.49 -9.19
CA ILE A 66 -10.77 -2.98 -9.65
C ILE A 66 -10.75 -4.48 -9.98
N GLY A 67 -11.93 -5.10 -10.01
CA GLY A 67 -12.14 -6.46 -10.51
C GLY A 67 -11.15 -7.51 -9.98
N PRO A 68 -10.15 -7.96 -10.79
CA PRO A 68 -9.18 -8.97 -10.38
C PRO A 68 -8.21 -8.52 -9.28
N GLU A 69 -8.04 -7.21 -9.09
CA GLU A 69 -7.17 -6.63 -8.07
C GLU A 69 -7.86 -6.58 -6.70
N LEU A 70 -9.19 -6.49 -6.68
CA LEU A 70 -10.03 -6.44 -5.47
C LEU A 70 -10.21 -7.82 -4.82
N LYS A 71 -9.16 -8.64 -4.83
CA LYS A 71 -9.15 -9.95 -4.18
C LYS A 71 -8.53 -9.81 -2.80
N LEU A 72 -9.16 -10.43 -1.80
CA LEU A 72 -8.66 -10.44 -0.42
C LEU A 72 -7.20 -10.90 -0.34
N ASP A 73 -6.77 -11.82 -1.20
CA ASP A 73 -5.38 -12.28 -1.27
C ASP A 73 -4.38 -11.13 -1.46
N ASN A 74 -4.73 -10.12 -2.28
CA ASN A 74 -3.88 -8.94 -2.49
C ASN A 74 -3.85 -7.98 -1.29
N PHE A 75 -4.84 -8.07 -0.39
CA PHE A 75 -4.93 -7.25 0.83
C PHE A 75 -4.60 -8.06 2.09
N ARG A 76 -4.25 -9.32 1.94
CA ARG A 76 -4.10 -10.22 3.08
C ARG A 76 -2.92 -9.83 3.97
N THR A 77 -1.82 -9.46 3.33
CA THR A 77 -0.55 -9.10 3.96
C THR A 77 -0.04 -7.80 3.37
N VAL A 78 0.82 -7.09 4.11
CA VAL A 78 1.42 -5.84 3.60
C VAL A 78 2.29 -6.12 2.38
N GLN A 79 3.03 -7.24 2.37
CA GLN A 79 3.79 -7.65 1.19
C GLN A 79 2.93 -7.76 -0.08
N SER A 80 1.73 -8.34 0.04
CA SER A 80 0.80 -8.50 -1.10
C SER A 80 0.28 -7.14 -1.59
N MET A 81 -0.04 -6.24 -0.65
CA MET A 81 -0.47 -4.88 -0.99
C MET A 81 0.65 -4.09 -1.67
N THR A 82 1.88 -4.19 -1.15
CA THR A 82 3.07 -3.56 -1.72
C THR A 82 3.28 -4.03 -3.16
N ALA A 83 3.23 -5.35 -3.40
CA ALA A 83 3.35 -5.92 -4.74
C ALA A 83 2.23 -5.44 -5.67
N LEU A 84 0.99 -5.34 -5.17
CA LEU A 84 -0.15 -4.82 -5.92
C LEU A 84 0.07 -3.36 -6.34
N VAL A 85 0.43 -2.49 -5.39
CA VAL A 85 0.68 -1.06 -5.62
C VAL A 85 1.79 -0.87 -6.64
N LEU A 86 2.92 -1.57 -6.49
CA LEU A 86 4.03 -1.50 -7.44
C LEU A 86 3.63 -1.97 -8.84
N ARG A 87 2.83 -3.03 -8.93
CA ARG A 87 2.35 -3.55 -10.20
C ARG A 87 1.41 -2.56 -10.89
N LEU A 88 0.46 -1.99 -10.15
CA LEU A 88 -0.50 -1.03 -10.67
C LEU A 88 0.17 0.29 -11.04
N ARG A 89 1.12 0.78 -10.23
CA ARG A 89 1.90 1.98 -10.55
C ARG A 89 2.74 1.80 -11.82
N GLN A 90 3.33 0.61 -12.01
CA GLN A 90 4.07 0.31 -13.23
C GLN A 90 3.15 0.20 -14.46
N ALA A 91 1.95 -0.37 -14.28
CA ALA A 91 0.94 -0.44 -15.35
C ALA A 91 0.32 0.93 -15.67
N ALA A 92 0.22 1.81 -14.68
CA ALA A 92 -0.23 3.21 -14.80
C ALA A 92 0.91 4.16 -15.26
N GLY A 93 2.12 3.64 -15.52
CA GLY A 93 3.21 4.38 -16.13
C GLY A 93 2.74 5.14 -17.38
N PRO A 94 3.35 6.30 -17.66
CA PRO A 94 2.67 7.44 -18.27
C PRO A 94 1.87 7.00 -19.47
N VAL A 95 0.55 7.14 -19.40
CA VAL A 95 -0.34 7.08 -20.57
C VAL A 95 0.09 8.18 -21.55
N SER A 96 1.14 7.90 -22.30
CA SER A 96 1.53 8.67 -23.47
C SER A 96 0.61 8.24 -24.59
N GLY A 97 -0.41 9.07 -24.85
CA GLY A 97 -1.12 9.06 -26.13
C GLY A 97 -2.63 8.89 -26.01
N ALA A 98 -3.35 10.00 -26.15
CA ALA A 98 -3.91 10.40 -27.45
C ALA A 98 -4.16 11.91 -27.47
#